data_AF-A0A0S4IKB6-F1
#
_entry.id   AF-A0A0S4IKB6-F1
#
_cell.length_a   1.000
_cell.length_b   1.000
_cell.length_c   1.000
_cell.angle_alpha   90.00
_cell.angle_beta   90.00
_cell.angle_gamma   90.00
#
_symmetry.space_group_name_H-M   'P 1'
#
loop_
_entity.id
_entity.type
_entity.pdbx_description
1 polymer ?
#
loop_
_entity_poly.entity_id
_entity_poly.type
_entity_poly.pdbx_seq_one_letter_code
_entity_poly.pdbx_strand_id
1 'polypeptide(L)'
;MEMSVLAAAALETLVPAVTSRQLFEDERTFAEFLHAEEMRLEERQHDAEQRQAQQLHKHKLQYDTNLFVHDMRLDIALSTRDATRDAIRQCSQVASSVVMCDALLLNCVFLLVTQFNVPSVNPDSSEEDVYLTARLRYGTALWAACLAAAFVALTGSVVTCLRLQKVVSAYDIGHPLRRYQPCGLSHSNFNHYFACHCQRPEQQSRRLCAAGAIITLVAACVWAYMSFVTSGRAYDIGTFVLFVTPVGGSILLYTFGPWVIPDRTRRGAREFVGFSATATDASEAAMAATQIGPSFSFGEAVHGRTHRSAQEPYD
;
A
#
# COMPACT_ATOMS: atom_id res chain seq x y z
N MET A 1 -36.53 10.06 -116.52
CA MET A 1 -37.23 10.62 -115.33
C MET A 1 -37.51 9.56 -114.25
N GLU A 2 -37.12 8.28 -114.45
CA GLU A 2 -37.35 7.19 -113.48
C GLU A 2 -36.21 7.01 -112.45
N MET A 3 -34.99 7.47 -112.75
CA MET A 3 -33.85 7.41 -111.82
C MET A 3 -33.99 8.33 -110.60
N SER A 4 -34.75 9.43 -110.71
CA SER A 4 -34.97 10.37 -109.59
C SER A 4 -36.01 9.88 -108.59
N VAL A 5 -36.95 9.01 -109.01
CA VAL A 5 -37.98 8.44 -108.13
C VAL A 5 -37.42 7.28 -107.30
N LEU A 6 -36.55 6.45 -107.91
CA LEU A 6 -35.81 5.39 -107.21
C LEU A 6 -34.80 5.96 -106.18
N ALA A 7 -34.13 7.08 -106.50
CA ALA A 7 -33.24 7.75 -105.55
C ALA A 7 -34.00 8.36 -104.37
N ALA A 8 -35.19 8.93 -104.59
CA ALA A 8 -36.03 9.48 -103.52
C ALA A 8 -36.59 8.40 -102.59
N ALA A 9 -37.06 7.27 -103.14
CA ALA A 9 -37.56 6.13 -102.36
C ALA A 9 -36.45 5.42 -101.57
N ALA A 10 -35.22 5.36 -102.12
CA ALA A 10 -34.05 4.88 -101.40
C ALA A 10 -33.64 5.84 -100.26
N LEU A 11 -33.74 7.16 -100.46
CA LEU A 11 -33.47 8.15 -99.42
C LEU A 11 -34.49 8.08 -98.28
N GLU A 12 -35.77 7.91 -98.59
CA GLU A 12 -36.86 7.76 -97.60
C GLU A 12 -36.73 6.49 -96.75
N THR A 13 -36.03 5.46 -97.24
CA THR A 13 -35.79 4.21 -96.48
C THR A 13 -34.43 4.19 -95.77
N LEU A 14 -33.40 4.84 -96.32
CA LEU A 14 -32.09 4.95 -95.68
C LEU A 14 -32.04 5.97 -94.55
N VAL A 15 -32.73 7.11 -94.66
CA VAL A 15 -32.70 8.16 -93.63
C VAL A 15 -33.24 7.65 -92.28
N PRO A 16 -34.40 6.96 -92.21
CA PRO A 16 -34.89 6.36 -90.96
C PRO A 16 -33.98 5.25 -90.41
N ALA A 17 -33.32 4.49 -91.28
CA ALA A 17 -32.40 3.42 -90.88
C ALA A 17 -31.09 3.98 -90.29
N VAL A 18 -30.59 5.10 -90.82
CA VAL A 18 -29.41 5.79 -90.28
C VAL A 18 -29.75 6.55 -88.99
N THR A 19 -30.90 7.24 -88.93
CA THR A 19 -31.33 7.93 -87.70
C THR A 19 -31.70 6.96 -86.58
N SER A 20 -32.35 5.83 -86.88
CA SER A 20 -32.61 4.79 -85.87
C SER A 20 -31.33 4.14 -85.34
N ARG A 21 -30.31 3.95 -86.20
CA ARG A 21 -28.99 3.48 -85.77
C ARG A 21 -28.26 4.51 -84.90
N GLN A 22 -28.31 5.80 -85.25
CA GLN A 22 -27.73 6.87 -84.43
C GLN A 22 -28.44 6.97 -83.08
N LEU A 23 -29.77 6.89 -83.04
CA LEU A 23 -30.55 6.84 -81.80
C LEU A 23 -30.17 5.64 -80.93
N PHE A 24 -29.94 4.47 -81.53
CA PHE A 24 -29.54 3.27 -80.78
C PHE A 24 -28.09 3.36 -80.26
N GLU A 25 -27.18 3.96 -81.02
CA GLU A 25 -25.81 4.23 -80.58
C GLU A 25 -25.77 5.30 -79.47
N ASP A 26 -26.63 6.32 -79.55
CA ASP A 26 -26.81 7.34 -78.50
C ASP A 26 -27.46 6.75 -77.23
N GLU A 27 -28.47 5.89 -77.36
CA GLU A 27 -29.08 5.18 -76.22
C GLU A 27 -28.08 4.25 -75.53
N ARG A 28 -27.26 3.53 -76.31
CA ARG A 28 -26.23 2.64 -75.78
C ARG A 28 -25.15 3.41 -75.03
N THR A 29 -24.65 4.50 -75.61
CA THR A 29 -23.63 5.34 -74.95
C THR A 29 -24.19 6.02 -73.70
N PHE A 30 -25.45 6.43 -73.71
CA PHE A 30 -26.13 6.96 -72.52
C PHE A 30 -26.32 5.90 -71.42
N ALA A 31 -26.67 4.66 -71.78
CA ALA A 31 -26.79 3.54 -70.84
C ALA A 31 -25.42 3.15 -70.24
N GLU A 32 -24.36 3.12 -71.05
CA GLU A 32 -22.99 2.88 -70.59
C GLU A 32 -22.52 4.00 -69.64
N PHE A 33 -22.87 5.25 -69.93
CA PHE A 33 -22.62 6.39 -69.05
C PHE A 33 -23.37 6.26 -67.71
N LEU A 34 -24.68 5.94 -67.74
CA LEU A 34 -25.48 5.74 -66.53
C LEU A 34 -24.92 4.64 -65.64
N HIS A 35 -24.54 3.51 -66.22
CA HIS A 35 -23.97 2.39 -65.47
C HIS A 35 -22.59 2.75 -64.88
N ALA A 36 -21.75 3.46 -65.63
CA ALA A 36 -20.47 3.97 -65.12
C ALA A 36 -20.68 4.99 -63.97
N GLU A 37 -21.71 5.82 -64.04
CA GLU A 37 -22.05 6.78 -62.99
C GLU A 37 -22.60 6.09 -61.74
N GLU A 38 -23.43 5.05 -61.91
CA GLU A 38 -23.92 4.19 -60.83
C GLU A 38 -22.76 3.50 -60.09
N MET A 39 -21.84 2.86 -60.82
CA MET A 39 -20.64 2.25 -60.23
C MET A 39 -19.78 3.26 -59.45
N ARG A 40 -19.64 4.49 -59.96
CA ARG A 40 -18.91 5.58 -59.26
C ARG A 40 -19.64 6.08 -58.02
N LEU A 41 -20.97 6.01 -57.98
CA LEU A 41 -21.75 6.36 -56.80
C LEU A 41 -21.63 5.27 -55.74
N GLU A 42 -21.71 3.99 -56.12
CA GLU A 42 -21.49 2.86 -55.22
C GLU A 42 -20.08 2.88 -54.63
N GLU A 43 -19.04 3.12 -55.45
CA GLU A 43 -17.66 3.23 -54.98
C GLU A 43 -17.51 4.39 -53.97
N ARG A 44 -18.11 5.55 -54.25
CA ARG A 44 -18.11 6.69 -53.32
C ARG A 44 -18.86 6.40 -52.02
N GLN A 45 -19.97 5.65 -52.07
CA GLN A 45 -20.70 5.22 -50.88
C GLN A 45 -19.88 4.23 -50.06
N HIS A 46 -19.27 3.24 -50.70
CA HIS A 46 -18.42 2.26 -50.03
C HIS A 46 -17.21 2.94 -49.34
N ASP A 47 -16.57 3.88 -50.03
CA ASP A 47 -15.50 4.71 -49.47
C ASP A 47 -15.96 5.53 -48.26
N ALA A 48 -17.15 6.12 -48.34
CA ALA A 48 -17.72 6.91 -47.25
C ALA A 48 -18.02 6.02 -46.03
N GLU A 49 -18.62 4.85 -46.25
CA GLU A 49 -18.90 3.85 -45.22
C GLU A 49 -17.60 3.34 -44.57
N GLN A 50 -16.58 3.04 -45.37
CA GLN A 50 -15.29 2.56 -44.86
C GLN A 50 -14.58 3.63 -44.04
N ARG A 51 -14.62 4.90 -44.45
CA ARG A 51 -14.08 6.03 -43.67
C ARG A 51 -14.85 6.20 -42.36
N GLN A 52 -16.17 6.10 -42.39
CA GLN A 52 -17.00 6.18 -41.18
C GLN A 52 -16.69 5.02 -40.22
N ALA A 53 -16.56 3.79 -40.73
CA ALA A 53 -16.18 2.62 -39.95
C ALA A 53 -14.78 2.77 -39.33
N GLN A 54 -13.81 3.28 -40.08
CA GLN A 54 -12.45 3.57 -39.58
C GLN A 54 -12.47 4.64 -38.48
N GLN A 55 -13.26 5.70 -38.65
CA GLN A 55 -13.41 6.75 -37.64
C GLN A 55 -14.05 6.21 -36.35
N LEU A 56 -15.11 5.41 -36.47
CA LEU A 56 -15.76 4.76 -35.33
C LEU A 56 -14.81 3.80 -34.62
N HIS A 57 -14.03 3.01 -35.38
CA HIS A 57 -13.03 2.11 -34.81
C HIS A 57 -11.93 2.88 -34.06
N LYS A 58 -11.44 3.99 -34.64
CA LYS A 58 -10.46 4.85 -33.98
C LYS A 58 -11.01 5.47 -32.69
N HIS A 59 -12.24 5.97 -32.71
CA HIS A 59 -12.89 6.53 -31.52
C HIS A 59 -13.09 5.47 -30.43
N LYS A 60 -13.48 4.24 -30.82
CA LYS A 60 -13.61 3.11 -29.89
C LYS A 60 -12.27 2.76 -29.25
N LEU A 61 -11.20 2.65 -30.03
CA LEU A 61 -9.84 2.41 -29.50
C LEU A 61 -9.41 3.49 -28.50
N GLN A 62 -9.68 4.76 -28.81
CA GLN A 62 -9.38 5.86 -27.89
C GLN A 62 -10.20 5.78 -26.60
N TYR A 63 -11.49 5.47 -26.70
CA TYR A 63 -12.36 5.27 -25.55
C TYR A 63 -11.90 4.11 -24.66
N ASP A 64 -11.62 2.95 -25.26
CA ASP A 64 -11.16 1.75 -24.55
C ASP A 64 -9.81 2.01 -23.85
N THR A 65 -8.91 2.76 -24.50
CA THR A 65 -7.63 3.16 -23.89
C THR A 65 -7.84 4.09 -22.69
N ASN A 66 -8.73 5.08 -22.82
CA ASN A 66 -9.05 6.01 -21.72
C ASN A 66 -9.70 5.28 -20.55
N LEU A 67 -10.60 4.33 -20.82
CA LEU A 67 -11.24 3.49 -19.81
C LEU A 67 -10.19 2.62 -19.09
N PHE A 68 -9.32 1.95 -19.84
CA PHE A 68 -8.23 1.15 -19.27
C PHE A 68 -7.31 1.97 -18.36
N VAL A 69 -6.92 3.18 -18.77
CA VAL A 69 -6.09 4.08 -17.94
C VAL A 69 -6.83 4.51 -16.68
N HIS A 70 -8.13 4.76 -16.78
CA HIS A 70 -8.95 5.12 -15.62
C HIS A 70 -9.07 3.95 -14.63
N ASP A 71 -9.35 2.74 -15.12
CA ASP A 71 -9.45 1.53 -14.29
C ASP A 71 -8.10 1.22 -13.61
N MET A 72 -6.99 1.31 -14.35
CA MET A 72 -5.66 1.12 -13.78
C MET A 72 -5.34 2.12 -12.66
N ARG A 73 -5.74 3.40 -12.83
CA ARG A 73 -5.58 4.42 -11.78
C ARG A 73 -6.43 4.12 -10.55
N LEU A 74 -7.65 3.63 -10.75
CA LEU A 74 -8.53 3.24 -9.66
C LEU A 74 -7.94 2.05 -8.89
N ASP A 75 -7.45 1.03 -9.58
CA ASP A 75 -6.83 -0.14 -8.96
C ASP A 75 -5.60 0.22 -8.13
N ILE A 76 -4.75 1.12 -8.65
CA ILE A 76 -3.60 1.65 -7.90
C ILE A 76 -4.07 2.40 -6.64
N ALA A 77 -5.09 3.25 -6.76
CA ALA A 77 -5.65 3.99 -5.62
C ALA A 77 -6.28 3.06 -4.56
N LEU A 78 -6.94 1.98 -4.99
CA LEU A 78 -7.49 0.97 -4.09
C LEU A 78 -6.39 0.18 -3.38
N SER A 79 -5.38 -0.28 -4.13
CA SER A 79 -4.23 -1.02 -3.60
C SER A 79 -3.47 -0.21 -2.55
N THR A 80 -3.19 1.07 -2.82
CA THR A 80 -2.52 1.97 -1.86
C THR A 80 -3.35 2.19 -0.59
N ARG A 81 -4.68 2.30 -0.73
CA ARG A 81 -5.60 2.43 0.40
C ARG A 81 -5.61 1.18 1.27
N ASP A 82 -5.65 0.00 0.66
CA ASP A 82 -5.65 -1.28 1.37
C ASP A 82 -4.32 -1.54 2.08
N ALA A 83 -3.20 -1.28 1.40
CA ALA A 83 -1.87 -1.34 2.02
C ALA A 83 -1.77 -0.42 3.26
N THR A 84 -2.32 0.79 3.16
CA THR A 84 -2.35 1.74 4.28
C THR A 84 -3.23 1.23 5.42
N ARG A 85 -4.38 0.64 5.10
CA ARG A 85 -5.30 0.04 6.09
C ARG A 85 -4.65 -1.11 6.85
N ASP A 86 -3.91 -1.96 6.15
CA ASP A 86 -3.22 -3.09 6.76
C ASP A 86 -2.04 -2.64 7.62
N ALA A 87 -1.31 -1.61 7.21
CA ALA A 87 -0.29 -0.99 8.07
C ALA A 87 -0.88 -0.44 9.38
N ILE A 88 -2.04 0.25 9.31
CA ILE A 88 -2.76 0.74 10.49
C ILE A 88 -3.20 -0.42 11.40
N ARG A 89 -3.74 -1.50 10.81
CA ARG A 89 -4.14 -2.70 11.55
C ARG A 89 -2.96 -3.35 12.26
N GLN A 90 -1.83 -3.50 11.58
CA GLN A 90 -0.61 -4.07 12.15
C GLN A 90 -0.11 -3.23 13.33
N CYS A 91 -0.09 -1.90 13.19
CA CYS A 91 0.26 -0.99 14.30
C CYS A 91 -0.70 -1.13 15.49
N SER A 92 -2.01 -1.24 15.23
CA SER A 92 -3.02 -1.45 16.27
C SER A 92 -2.85 -2.80 16.99
N GLN A 93 -2.56 -3.88 16.24
CA GLN A 93 -2.29 -5.21 16.80
C GLN A 93 -1.05 -5.19 17.70
N VAL A 94 0.03 -4.52 17.30
CA VAL A 94 1.23 -4.36 18.14
C VAL A 94 0.88 -3.61 19.43
N ALA A 95 0.14 -2.50 19.36
CA ALA A 95 -0.29 -1.79 20.57
C ALA A 95 -1.17 -2.67 21.47
N SER A 96 -2.10 -3.45 20.90
CA SER A 96 -2.93 -4.41 21.63
C SER A 96 -2.10 -5.48 22.34
N SER A 97 -1.08 -6.03 21.68
CA SER A 97 -0.19 -7.03 22.28
C SER A 97 0.58 -6.48 23.49
N VAL A 98 1.00 -5.22 23.45
CA VAL A 98 1.64 -4.54 24.60
C VAL A 98 0.65 -4.42 25.75
N VAL A 99 -0.59 -4.00 25.49
CA VAL A 99 -1.63 -3.88 26.53
C VAL A 99 -1.96 -5.24 27.16
N MET A 100 -2.04 -6.32 26.36
CA MET A 100 -2.22 -7.68 26.88
C MET A 100 -1.06 -8.10 27.78
N CYS A 101 0.17 -7.80 27.40
CA CYS A 101 1.35 -8.10 28.23
C CYS A 101 1.38 -7.28 29.51
N ASP A 102 1.05 -5.99 29.45
CA ASP A 102 0.92 -5.15 30.64
C ASP A 102 -0.15 -5.70 31.60
N ALA A 103 -1.28 -6.20 31.07
CA ALA A 103 -2.32 -6.83 31.88
C ALA A 103 -1.84 -8.11 32.57
N LEU A 104 -1.10 -8.97 31.87
CA LEU A 104 -0.49 -10.17 32.45
C LEU A 104 0.52 -9.80 33.55
N LEU A 105 1.38 -8.81 33.31
CA LEU A 105 2.36 -8.34 34.28
C LEU A 105 1.70 -7.69 35.50
N LEU A 106 0.63 -6.92 35.32
CA LEU A 106 -0.17 -6.37 36.42
C LEU A 106 -0.83 -7.47 37.25
N ASN A 107 -1.28 -8.55 36.61
CA ASN A 107 -1.78 -9.71 37.33
C ASN A 107 -0.66 -10.39 38.16
N CYS A 108 0.57 -10.50 37.62
CA CYS A 108 1.72 -10.96 38.38
C CYS A 108 2.03 -10.06 39.58
N VAL A 109 1.99 -8.73 39.41
CA VAL A 109 2.12 -7.76 40.49
C VAL A 109 1.05 -7.99 41.56
N PHE A 110 -0.21 -8.17 41.16
CA PHE A 110 -1.32 -8.45 42.08
C PHE A 110 -1.14 -9.78 42.84
N LEU A 111 -0.69 -10.85 42.17
CA LEU A 111 -0.40 -12.13 42.81
C LEU A 111 0.73 -12.00 43.84
N LEU A 112 1.79 -11.24 43.53
CA LEU A 112 2.84 -10.98 44.51
C LEU A 112 2.28 -10.27 45.75
N VAL A 113 1.41 -9.27 45.55
CA VAL A 113 0.75 -8.56 46.68
C VAL A 113 -0.05 -9.50 47.56
N THR A 114 -0.86 -10.39 46.97
CA THR A 114 -1.77 -11.28 47.73
C THR A 114 -1.05 -12.43 48.44
N GLN A 115 0.10 -12.86 47.94
CA GLN A 115 0.90 -13.94 48.53
C GLN A 115 1.82 -13.46 49.67
N PHE A 116 1.86 -12.16 49.95
CA PHE A 116 2.77 -11.62 50.96
C PHE A 116 2.21 -11.76 52.37
N ASN A 117 2.84 -12.62 53.18
CA ASN A 117 2.56 -12.75 54.60
C ASN A 117 3.54 -11.88 55.41
N VAL A 118 3.01 -10.90 56.13
CA VAL A 118 3.80 -10.10 57.08
C VAL A 118 4.19 -10.99 58.27
N PRO A 119 5.49 -11.18 58.57
CA PRO A 119 5.90 -11.91 59.77
C PRO A 119 5.36 -11.19 61.02
N SER A 120 4.61 -11.89 61.87
CA SER A 120 4.16 -11.36 63.15
C SER A 120 5.34 -11.31 64.12
N VAL A 121 5.67 -10.12 64.63
CA VAL A 121 6.76 -9.93 65.60
C VAL A 121 6.25 -10.32 66.98
N ASN A 122 6.87 -11.33 67.61
CA ASN A 122 6.63 -11.61 69.02
C ASN A 122 7.43 -10.62 69.88
N PRO A 123 6.78 -9.92 70.84
CA PRO A 123 7.43 -8.89 71.66
C PRO A 123 8.47 -9.45 72.65
N ASP A 124 8.47 -10.75 72.94
CA ASP A 124 9.38 -11.41 73.89
C ASP A 124 10.61 -12.07 73.21
N SER A 125 10.96 -11.62 72.01
CA SER A 125 11.96 -12.30 71.16
C SER A 125 13.40 -11.87 71.46
N SER A 126 14.36 -12.76 71.18
CA SER A 126 15.79 -12.61 71.49
C SER A 126 16.44 -11.46 70.68
N GLU A 127 17.61 -10.95 71.10
CA GLU A 127 18.32 -9.89 70.32
C GLU A 127 18.57 -10.28 68.85
N GLU A 128 18.72 -11.58 68.58
CA GLU A 128 18.89 -12.13 67.23
C GLU A 128 17.61 -11.99 66.38
N ASP A 129 16.44 -12.15 67.00
CA ASP A 129 15.14 -11.97 66.36
C ASP A 129 14.85 -10.49 66.05
N VAL A 130 15.37 -9.57 66.86
CA VAL A 130 15.26 -8.12 66.62
C VAL A 130 16.01 -7.73 65.35
N TYR A 131 17.22 -8.25 65.14
CA TYR A 131 18.01 -7.99 63.93
C TYR A 131 17.33 -8.59 62.68
N LEU A 132 16.81 -9.82 62.78
CA LEU A 132 16.07 -10.47 61.72
C LEU A 132 14.81 -9.67 61.34
N THR A 133 14.08 -9.16 62.34
CA THR A 133 12.88 -8.34 62.16
C THR A 133 13.19 -7.01 61.47
N ALA A 134 14.29 -6.35 61.82
CA ALA A 134 14.71 -5.12 61.17
C ALA A 134 15.02 -5.36 59.68
N ARG A 135 15.78 -6.42 59.36
CA ARG A 135 16.06 -6.84 57.98
C ARG A 135 14.79 -7.13 57.20
N LEU A 136 13.83 -7.80 57.85
CA LEU A 136 12.52 -8.11 57.28
C LEU A 136 11.76 -6.82 56.90
N ARG A 137 11.72 -5.82 57.78
CA ARG A 137 11.05 -4.53 57.52
C ARG A 137 11.68 -3.76 56.37
N TYR A 138 13.01 -3.75 56.25
CA TYR A 138 13.66 -3.09 55.12
C TYR A 138 13.36 -3.80 53.79
N GLY A 139 13.35 -5.14 53.78
CA GLY A 139 13.02 -5.90 52.59
C GLY A 139 11.54 -5.78 52.19
N THR A 140 10.60 -5.71 53.15
CA THR A 140 9.19 -5.45 52.84
C THR A 140 8.98 -4.05 52.25
N ALA A 141 9.65 -3.03 52.80
CA ALA A 141 9.60 -1.67 52.27
C ALA A 141 10.16 -1.59 50.84
N LEU A 142 11.29 -2.24 50.59
CA LEU A 142 11.89 -2.30 49.25
C LEU A 142 10.96 -3.03 48.26
N TRP A 143 10.41 -4.17 48.65
CA TRP A 143 9.44 -4.93 47.84
C TRP A 143 8.21 -4.09 47.49
N ALA A 144 7.60 -3.43 48.47
CA ALA A 144 6.44 -2.57 48.26
C ALA A 144 6.77 -1.38 47.33
N ALA A 145 7.94 -0.77 47.50
CA ALA A 145 8.41 0.31 46.62
C ALA A 145 8.59 -0.18 45.17
N CYS A 146 9.18 -1.36 44.97
CA CYS A 146 9.31 -1.96 43.64
C CYS A 146 7.94 -2.24 43.01
N LEU A 147 6.99 -2.83 43.76
CA LEU A 147 5.65 -3.11 43.21
C LEU A 147 4.89 -1.83 42.86
N ALA A 148 4.97 -0.78 43.69
CA ALA A 148 4.37 0.51 43.39
C ALA A 148 4.98 1.12 42.11
N ALA A 149 6.32 1.10 41.98
CA ALA A 149 7.00 1.58 40.79
C ALA A 149 6.65 0.77 39.54
N ALA A 150 6.56 -0.56 39.64
CA ALA A 150 6.12 -1.43 38.55
C ALA A 150 4.69 -1.11 38.12
N PHE A 151 3.77 -0.94 39.08
CA PHE A 151 2.38 -0.59 38.80
C PHE A 151 2.27 0.74 38.05
N VAL A 152 3.00 1.78 38.48
CA VAL A 152 3.04 3.09 37.80
C VAL A 152 3.62 2.97 36.39
N ALA A 153 4.70 2.20 36.21
CA ALA A 153 5.31 2.00 34.90
C ALA A 153 4.37 1.27 33.92
N LEU A 154 3.76 0.16 34.35
CA LEU A 154 2.86 -0.65 33.52
C LEU A 154 1.56 0.10 33.19
N THR A 155 0.95 0.78 34.16
CA THR A 155 -0.23 1.62 33.90
C THR A 155 0.10 2.79 32.99
N GLY A 156 1.27 3.43 33.17
CA GLY A 156 1.79 4.44 32.26
C GLY A 156 1.97 3.92 30.83
N SER A 157 2.49 2.70 30.67
CA SER A 157 2.58 2.02 29.37
C SER A 157 1.20 1.89 28.71
N VAL A 158 0.20 1.34 29.41
CA VAL A 158 -1.17 1.21 28.89
C VAL A 158 -1.75 2.56 28.47
N VAL A 159 -1.61 3.60 29.30
CA VAL A 159 -2.09 4.95 28.97
C VAL A 159 -1.42 5.49 27.71
N THR A 160 -0.10 5.30 27.55
CA THR A 160 0.61 5.70 26.33
C THR A 160 0.19 4.89 25.11
N CYS A 161 -0.11 3.59 25.25
CA CYS A 161 -0.66 2.76 24.18
C CYS A 161 -2.07 3.21 23.75
N LEU A 162 -2.95 3.55 24.68
CA LEU A 162 -4.28 4.09 24.36
C LEU A 162 -4.18 5.44 23.64
N ARG A 163 -3.24 6.30 24.07
CA ARG A 163 -2.93 7.56 23.36
C ARG A 163 -2.41 7.28 21.95
N LEU A 164 -1.51 6.31 21.78
CA LEU A 164 -1.00 5.89 20.47
C LEU A 164 -2.14 5.40 19.57
N GLN A 165 -3.05 4.56 20.07
CA GLN A 165 -4.21 4.07 19.31
C GLN A 165 -5.10 5.23 18.86
N LYS A 166 -5.37 6.20 19.75
CA LYS A 166 -6.13 7.40 19.40
C LYS A 166 -5.47 8.21 18.28
N VAL A 167 -4.15 8.42 18.36
CA VAL A 167 -3.40 9.15 17.32
C VAL A 167 -3.41 8.37 16.00
N VAL A 168 -3.11 7.07 16.02
CA VAL A 168 -3.14 6.22 14.81
C VAL A 168 -4.53 6.24 14.15
N SER A 169 -5.61 6.19 14.93
CA SER A 169 -6.98 6.21 14.42
C SER A 169 -7.40 7.56 13.80
N ALA A 170 -6.67 8.64 14.09
CA ALA A 170 -6.96 9.97 13.56
C ALA A 170 -6.44 10.15 12.13
N TYR A 171 -5.63 9.23 11.61
CA TYR A 171 -5.17 9.28 10.23
C TYR A 171 -6.32 9.00 9.26
N ASP A 172 -6.61 9.97 8.40
CA ASP A 172 -7.65 9.89 7.39
C ASP A 172 -7.06 9.48 6.04
N ILE A 173 -7.30 8.22 5.65
CA ILE A 173 -6.83 7.68 4.37
C ILE A 173 -7.52 8.37 3.18
N GLY A 174 -8.74 8.90 3.39
CA GLY A 174 -9.49 9.60 2.33
C GLY A 174 -8.95 10.98 2.01
N HIS A 175 -8.16 11.59 2.91
CA HIS A 175 -7.69 12.97 2.78
C HIS A 175 -6.19 13.10 3.16
N PRO A 176 -5.26 12.57 2.34
CA PRO A 176 -3.83 12.56 2.65
C PRO A 176 -3.19 13.96 2.75
N LEU A 177 -3.75 14.95 2.06
CA LEU A 177 -3.28 16.34 2.10
C LEU A 177 -3.83 17.17 3.26
N ARG A 178 -4.65 16.56 4.13
CA ARG A 178 -5.15 17.23 5.34
C ARG A 178 -3.95 17.62 6.21
N ARG A 179 -3.93 18.88 6.67
CA ARG A 179 -2.96 19.31 7.68
C ARG A 179 -3.40 18.79 9.03
N TYR A 180 -2.49 18.08 9.72
CA TYR A 180 -2.77 17.50 11.02
C TYR A 180 -2.27 18.43 12.13
N GLN A 181 -3.12 18.73 13.10
CA GLN A 181 -2.65 19.28 14.37
C GLN A 181 -2.17 18.10 15.24
N PRO A 182 -1.00 18.21 15.91
CA PRO A 182 -0.27 19.43 16.27
C PRO A 182 0.89 19.86 15.36
N CYS A 183 1.27 19.09 14.33
CA CYS A 183 2.49 19.40 13.53
C CYS A 183 2.26 20.53 12.50
N GLY A 184 1.02 20.74 12.06
CA GLY A 184 0.67 21.70 11.01
C GLY A 184 1.10 21.26 9.59
N LEU A 185 1.70 20.09 9.44
CA LEU A 185 2.17 19.52 8.19
C LEU A 185 1.11 18.60 7.56
N SER A 186 1.18 18.44 6.24
CA SER A 186 0.48 17.38 5.51
C SER A 186 1.40 16.17 5.36
N HIS A 187 0.84 14.97 5.42
CA HIS A 187 1.61 13.72 5.30
C HIS A 187 1.10 12.92 4.12
N SER A 188 1.90 12.85 3.05
CA SER A 188 1.56 12.14 1.81
C SER A 188 1.27 10.65 2.01
N ASN A 189 1.88 10.03 3.02
CA ASN A 189 1.67 8.63 3.35
C ASN A 189 1.61 8.40 4.87
N PHE A 190 1.05 7.25 5.25
CA PHE A 190 0.92 6.84 6.65
C PHE A 190 2.27 6.67 7.35
N ASN A 191 3.31 6.24 6.65
CA ASN A 191 4.64 6.05 7.25
C ASN A 191 5.23 7.39 7.73
N HIS A 192 5.11 8.45 6.93
CA HIS A 192 5.55 9.79 7.28
C HIS A 192 4.73 10.34 8.45
N TYR A 193 3.41 10.13 8.43
CA TYR A 193 2.52 10.48 9.55
C TYR A 193 2.93 9.76 10.84
N PHE A 194 3.14 8.44 10.77
CA PHE A 194 3.49 7.61 11.91
C PHE A 194 4.86 8.00 12.49
N ALA A 195 5.86 8.27 11.65
CA ALA A 195 7.16 8.74 12.10
C ALA A 195 7.05 10.08 12.85
N CYS A 196 6.24 11.01 12.35
CA CYS A 196 6.08 12.32 12.95
C CYS A 196 5.31 12.28 14.29
N HIS A 197 4.21 11.52 14.35
CA HIS A 197 3.26 11.59 15.47
C HIS A 197 3.29 10.38 16.40
N CYS A 198 3.58 9.19 15.88
CA CYS A 198 3.38 7.93 16.59
C CYS A 198 4.69 7.33 17.13
N GLN A 199 5.83 7.65 16.55
CA GLN A 199 7.11 7.03 16.90
C GLN A 199 7.53 7.29 18.37
N ARG A 200 7.36 8.52 18.85
CA ARG A 200 7.69 8.87 20.25
C ARG A 200 6.79 8.15 21.26
N PRO A 201 5.45 8.21 21.16
CA PRO A 201 4.59 7.49 22.10
C PRO A 201 4.78 5.96 22.01
N GLU A 202 5.04 5.40 20.82
CA GLU A 202 5.38 3.98 20.66
C GLU A 202 6.67 3.60 21.40
N GLN A 203 7.72 4.44 21.30
CA GLN A 203 8.97 4.20 22.03
C GLN A 203 8.79 4.34 23.54
N GLN A 204 7.99 5.33 23.98
CA GLN A 204 7.70 5.54 25.39
C GLN A 204 6.95 4.37 26.00
N SER A 205 5.89 3.87 25.34
CA SER A 205 5.12 2.73 25.84
C SER A 205 5.99 1.49 25.99
N ARG A 206 6.82 1.17 24.97
CA ARG A 206 7.77 0.06 25.05
C ARG A 206 8.77 0.18 26.19
N ARG A 207 9.34 1.37 26.39
CA ARG A 207 10.29 1.60 27.48
C ARG A 207 9.63 1.46 28.84
N LEU A 208 8.41 1.97 29.01
CA LEU A 208 7.64 1.84 30.24
C LEU A 208 7.25 0.39 30.53
N CYS A 209 6.78 -0.35 29.53
CA CYS A 209 6.50 -1.78 29.63
C CYS A 209 7.76 -2.57 30.06
N ALA A 210 8.90 -2.33 29.38
CA ALA A 210 10.16 -3.00 29.71
C ALA A 210 10.67 -2.65 31.11
N ALA A 211 10.62 -1.37 31.50
CA ALA A 211 10.97 -0.94 32.84
C ALA A 211 10.07 -1.58 33.89
N GLY A 212 8.75 -1.59 33.68
CA GLY A 212 7.78 -2.24 34.56
C GLY A 212 8.07 -3.72 34.72
N ALA A 213 8.35 -4.44 33.62
CA ALA A 213 8.69 -5.85 33.65
C ALA A 213 9.98 -6.14 34.45
N ILE A 214 11.03 -5.33 34.25
CA ILE A 214 12.29 -5.45 35.02
C ILE A 214 12.04 -5.20 36.50
N ILE A 215 11.27 -4.16 36.86
CA ILE A 215 10.98 -3.83 38.26
C ILE A 215 10.16 -4.93 38.92
N THR A 216 9.16 -5.51 38.22
CA THR A 216 8.39 -6.66 38.70
C THR A 216 9.30 -7.87 38.98
N LEU A 217 10.28 -8.11 38.12
CA LEU A 217 11.27 -9.17 38.32
C LEU A 217 12.14 -8.92 39.56
N VAL A 218 12.61 -7.68 39.74
CA VAL A 218 13.34 -7.29 40.95
C VAL A 218 12.47 -7.49 42.20
N ALA A 219 11.19 -7.09 42.15
CA ALA A 219 10.25 -7.30 43.25
C ALA A 219 10.07 -8.80 43.56
N ALA A 220 9.96 -9.66 42.54
CA ALA A 220 9.88 -11.10 42.71
C ALA A 220 11.16 -11.68 43.35
N CYS A 221 12.34 -11.21 42.95
CA CYS A 221 13.61 -11.60 43.57
C CYS A 221 13.69 -11.18 45.04
N VAL A 222 13.27 -9.96 45.38
CA VAL A 222 13.20 -9.48 46.77
C VAL A 222 12.23 -10.36 47.54
N TRP A 223 11.01 -10.58 47.05
CA TRP A 223 10.03 -11.45 47.70
C TRP A 223 10.59 -12.85 47.97
N ALA A 224 11.19 -13.47 46.96
CA ALA A 224 11.72 -14.82 47.07
C ALA A 224 12.91 -14.90 48.04
N TYR A 225 13.78 -13.88 48.08
CA TYR A 225 14.82 -13.75 49.10
C TYR A 225 14.24 -13.66 50.52
N MET A 226 13.20 -12.85 50.71
CA MET A 226 12.55 -12.70 52.01
C MET A 226 11.89 -14.01 52.45
N SER A 227 11.21 -14.70 51.54
CA SER A 227 10.61 -16.02 51.78
C SER A 227 11.66 -17.07 52.15
N PHE A 228 12.84 -17.04 51.54
CA PHE A 228 13.95 -17.94 51.89
C PHE A 228 14.45 -17.69 53.32
N VAL A 229 14.62 -16.42 53.70
CA VAL A 229 15.08 -16.03 55.04
C VAL A 229 14.05 -16.39 56.13
N THR A 230 12.76 -16.24 55.86
CA THR A 230 11.70 -16.51 56.86
C THR A 230 11.37 -17.98 57.02
N SER A 231 11.46 -18.76 55.96
CA SER A 231 10.97 -20.14 55.98
C SER A 231 11.86 -21.10 56.77
N GLY A 232 13.14 -20.76 56.98
CA GLY A 232 14.12 -21.54 57.76
C GLY A 232 14.41 -22.95 57.22
N ARG A 233 13.55 -23.48 56.36
CA ARG A 233 13.71 -24.71 55.59
C ARG A 233 14.44 -24.33 54.31
N ALA A 234 15.38 -25.19 53.92
CA ALA A 234 15.89 -25.26 52.57
C ALA A 234 14.71 -25.51 51.61
N TYR A 235 13.96 -24.45 51.28
CA TYR A 235 13.24 -24.43 50.02
C TYR A 235 14.33 -24.66 48.98
N ASP A 236 14.26 -25.83 48.33
CA ASP A 236 15.23 -26.26 47.35
C ASP A 236 15.54 -25.07 46.45
N ILE A 237 16.81 -24.71 46.37
CA ILE A 237 17.35 -23.73 45.41
C ILE A 237 16.76 -24.01 44.01
N GLY A 238 16.45 -25.28 43.72
CA GLY A 238 15.69 -25.75 42.58
C GLY A 238 14.35 -25.04 42.35
N THR A 239 13.52 -24.79 43.36
CA THR A 239 12.21 -24.10 43.22
C THR A 239 12.39 -22.61 42.93
N PHE A 240 13.38 -21.97 43.55
CA PHE A 240 13.74 -20.57 43.26
C PHE A 240 14.26 -20.42 41.83
N VAL A 241 15.17 -21.30 41.40
CA VAL A 241 15.71 -21.34 40.04
C VAL A 241 14.62 -21.71 39.03
N LEU A 242 13.76 -22.69 39.31
CA LEU A 242 12.65 -23.08 38.44
C LEU A 242 11.57 -22.01 38.30
N PHE A 243 11.46 -21.06 39.21
CA PHE A 243 10.50 -19.95 39.08
C PHE A 243 11.15 -18.71 38.46
N VAL A 244 12.32 -18.30 38.96
CA VAL A 244 13.01 -17.09 38.52
C VAL A 244 13.62 -17.26 37.12
N THR A 245 14.15 -18.43 36.78
CA THR A 245 14.85 -18.63 35.50
C THR A 245 13.91 -18.69 34.29
N PRO A 246 12.78 -19.42 34.28
CA PRO A 246 11.88 -19.39 33.13
C PRO A 246 11.02 -18.13 33.09
N VAL A 247 10.56 -17.59 34.22
CA VAL A 247 9.78 -16.33 34.23
C VAL A 247 10.69 -15.15 33.88
N GLY A 248 11.87 -15.08 34.48
CA GLY A 248 12.86 -14.05 34.17
C GLY A 248 13.46 -14.19 32.78
N GLY A 249 13.74 -15.42 32.34
CA GLY A 249 14.14 -15.74 30.98
C GLY A 249 13.07 -15.33 29.97
N SER A 250 11.79 -15.59 30.24
CA SER A 250 10.68 -15.19 29.36
C SER A 250 10.50 -13.67 29.32
N ILE A 251 10.63 -12.99 30.47
CA ILE A 251 10.58 -11.52 30.55
C ILE A 251 11.74 -10.90 29.78
N LEU A 252 12.96 -11.42 29.94
CA LEU A 252 14.15 -10.95 29.23
C LEU A 252 14.04 -11.24 27.72
N LEU A 253 13.62 -12.44 27.32
CA LEU A 253 13.42 -12.79 25.93
C LEU A 253 12.31 -11.94 25.29
N TYR A 254 11.27 -11.57 26.04
CA TYR A 254 10.20 -10.72 25.53
C TYR A 254 10.60 -9.25 25.42
N THR A 255 11.30 -8.72 26.43
CA THR A 255 11.74 -7.31 26.46
C THR A 255 12.92 -7.04 25.54
N PHE A 256 13.89 -7.96 25.48
CA PHE A 256 15.10 -7.82 24.67
C PHE A 256 15.07 -8.65 23.38
N GLY A 257 14.18 -9.62 23.23
CA GLY A 257 14.05 -10.42 22.00
C GLY A 257 13.91 -9.58 20.74
N PRO A 258 13.10 -8.51 20.71
CA PRO A 258 13.03 -7.63 19.54
C PRO A 258 14.35 -6.88 19.22
N TRP A 259 15.24 -6.72 20.20
CA TRP A 259 16.58 -6.14 20.01
C TRP A 259 17.60 -7.19 19.55
N VAL A 260 17.53 -8.39 20.12
CA VAL A 260 18.47 -9.49 19.87
C VAL A 260 18.15 -10.22 18.56
N ILE A 261 16.86 -10.39 18.28
CA ILE A 261 16.32 -10.98 17.05
C ILE A 261 15.58 -9.84 16.33
N PRO A 262 16.29 -9.03 15.54
CA PRO A 262 15.63 -8.00 14.75
C PRO A 262 14.66 -8.69 13.78
N ASP A 263 13.36 -8.49 14.01
CA ASP A 263 12.28 -9.02 13.16
C ASP A 263 12.56 -8.70 11.69
N ARG A 264 13.03 -9.70 10.94
CA ARG A 264 13.25 -9.58 9.49
C ARG A 264 11.93 -9.30 8.76
N THR A 265 10.81 -9.72 9.35
CA THR A 265 9.44 -9.41 8.90
C THR A 265 9.10 -7.91 8.98
N ARG A 266 9.73 -7.15 9.89
CA ARG A 266 9.51 -5.71 10.05
C ARG A 266 10.22 -4.87 8.97
N ARG A 267 11.29 -5.40 8.38
CA ARG A 267 11.92 -4.79 7.19
C ARG A 267 11.05 -5.00 5.96
N GLY A 268 10.48 -6.19 5.80
CA GLY A 268 9.58 -6.53 4.69
C GLY A 268 8.42 -5.54 4.55
N ALA A 269 7.70 -5.21 5.64
CA ALA A 269 6.59 -4.25 5.56
C ALA A 269 7.02 -2.80 5.22
N ARG A 270 8.20 -2.35 5.66
CA ARG A 270 8.73 -1.03 5.29
C ARG A 270 9.26 -1.00 3.85
N GLU A 271 9.90 -2.08 3.41
CA GLU A 271 10.41 -2.23 2.05
C GLU A 271 9.26 -2.41 1.04
N PHE A 272 8.21 -3.17 1.37
CA PHE A 272 7.05 -3.36 0.47
C PHE A 272 6.29 -2.06 0.21
N VAL A 273 6.12 -1.22 1.26
CA VAL A 273 5.46 0.09 1.11
C VAL A 273 6.37 1.10 0.41
N GLY A 274 7.70 1.03 0.62
CA GLY A 274 8.67 1.81 -0.15
C GLY A 274 8.67 1.43 -1.64
N PHE A 275 8.58 0.12 -1.95
CA PHE A 275 8.49 -0.40 -3.30
C PHE A 275 7.18 0.03 -3.98
N SER A 276 6.06 0.02 -3.24
CA SER A 276 4.77 0.53 -3.71
C SER A 276 4.82 2.02 -4.02
N ALA A 277 5.45 2.84 -3.17
CA ALA A 277 5.60 4.28 -3.39
C ALA A 277 6.49 4.58 -4.63
N THR A 278 7.60 3.87 -4.78
CA THR A 278 8.44 3.99 -5.99
C THR A 278 7.76 3.42 -7.23
N ALA A 279 6.90 2.41 -7.09
CA ALA A 279 6.11 1.87 -8.20
C ALA A 279 5.00 2.84 -8.62
N THR A 280 4.37 3.56 -7.69
CA THR A 280 3.43 4.64 -8.00
C THR A 280 4.14 5.82 -8.67
N ASP A 281 5.32 6.23 -8.19
CA ASP A 281 6.09 7.31 -8.80
C ASP A 281 6.60 6.93 -10.21
N ALA A 282 7.04 5.68 -10.38
CA ALA A 282 7.45 5.14 -11.69
C ALA A 282 6.25 4.96 -12.64
N SER A 283 5.09 4.57 -12.11
CA SER A 283 3.82 4.50 -12.85
C SER A 283 3.36 5.88 -13.30
N GLU A 284 3.41 6.89 -12.43
CA GLU A 284 3.10 8.28 -12.78
C GLU A 284 4.09 8.84 -13.80
N ALA A 285 5.38 8.57 -13.65
CA ALA A 285 6.41 8.96 -14.63
C ALA A 285 6.21 8.25 -15.99
N ALA A 286 5.88 6.96 -15.98
CA ALA A 286 5.56 6.21 -17.19
C ALA A 286 4.30 6.77 -17.87
N MET A 287 3.23 7.06 -17.11
CA MET A 287 2.00 7.66 -17.65
C MET A 287 2.20 9.09 -18.15
N ALA A 288 3.06 9.88 -17.51
CA ALA A 288 3.45 11.20 -18.00
C ALA A 288 4.21 11.09 -19.33
N ALA A 289 5.07 10.07 -19.48
CA ALA A 289 5.73 9.76 -20.74
C ALA A 289 4.75 9.27 -21.82
N THR A 290 3.65 8.58 -21.47
CA THR A 290 2.60 8.18 -22.43
C THR A 290 1.68 9.34 -22.83
N GLN A 291 1.48 10.34 -21.96
CA GLN A 291 0.71 11.56 -22.26
C GLN A 291 1.48 12.56 -23.13
N ILE A 292 2.81 12.54 -23.09
CA ILE A 292 3.64 13.08 -24.16
C ILE A 292 3.54 12.11 -25.33
N GLY A 293 2.39 12.11 -26.00
CA GLY A 293 2.10 11.17 -27.06
C GLY A 293 3.19 11.20 -28.14
N PRO A 294 3.36 10.11 -28.90
CA PRO A 294 4.15 10.14 -30.11
C PRO A 294 3.48 11.09 -31.09
N SER A 295 3.90 12.36 -31.10
CA SER A 295 3.96 13.14 -32.32
C SER A 295 5.09 12.58 -33.21
N PHE A 296 5.10 11.27 -33.43
CA PHE A 296 5.80 10.67 -34.55
C PHE A 296 4.85 10.83 -35.74
N SER A 297 5.03 11.95 -36.43
CA SER A 297 4.54 12.12 -37.79
C SER A 297 5.18 11.03 -38.67
N PHE A 298 4.47 9.91 -38.81
CA PHE A 298 4.73 8.94 -39.88
C PHE A 298 4.26 9.57 -41.20
N GLY A 299 5.07 10.49 -41.72
CA GLY A 299 4.72 11.24 -42.90
C GLY A 299 5.77 12.29 -43.21
N GLU A 300 6.94 11.84 -43.67
CA GLU A 300 7.90 12.57 -44.54
C GLU A 300 9.29 11.94 -44.44
N ALA A 301 9.47 10.72 -44.95
CA ALA A 301 10.82 10.18 -45.16
C ALA A 301 10.91 9.19 -46.35
N VAL A 302 10.00 9.31 -47.31
CA VAL A 302 10.04 8.50 -48.55
C VAL A 302 9.87 9.40 -49.77
N HIS A 303 10.68 10.44 -49.90
CA HIS A 303 11.04 11.03 -51.20
C HIS A 303 12.28 11.91 -51.02
N GLY A 304 13.42 11.40 -51.49
CA GLY A 304 14.68 12.14 -51.44
C GLY A 304 15.93 11.28 -51.48
N ARG A 305 15.95 10.20 -52.27
CA ARG A 305 17.21 9.52 -52.61
C ARG A 305 17.60 9.93 -54.03
N THR A 306 18.05 11.17 -54.16
CA THR A 306 18.69 11.67 -55.36
C THR A 306 20.05 11.00 -55.52
N HIS A 307 20.27 10.50 -56.73
CA HIS A 307 21.54 10.07 -57.29
C HIS A 307 22.72 10.94 -56.84
N ARG A 308 23.72 10.32 -56.23
CA ARG A 308 25.10 10.79 -56.30
C ARG A 308 25.96 9.64 -56.80
N SER A 309 26.21 9.67 -58.10
CA SER A 309 27.29 8.95 -58.77
C SER A 309 28.62 9.39 -58.14
N ALA A 310 29.25 8.47 -57.40
CA ALA A 310 30.63 8.62 -56.99
C ALA A 310 31.51 8.36 -58.20
N GLN A 311 32.20 9.41 -58.62
CA GLN A 311 33.26 9.39 -59.62
C GLN A 311 34.55 9.04 -58.85
N GLU A 312 35.15 7.91 -59.19
CA GLU A 312 36.50 7.55 -58.75
C GLU A 312 37.51 8.60 -59.22
N PRO A 313 38.52 8.93 -58.42
CA PRO A 313 39.82 9.25 -58.95
C PRO A 313 40.80 8.12 -58.64
N TYR A 314 41.43 7.65 -59.72
CA TYR A 314 42.77 7.10 -59.74
C TYR A 314 43.72 8.04 -58.98
N ASP A 315 44.42 7.51 -57.98
CA ASP A 315 45.89 7.50 -57.83
C ASP A 315 46.27 6.78 -56.52
#